data_AF-A0A559KIJ4-F1
#
_entry.id   AF-A0A559KIJ4-F1
#
_cell.length_a   1.000
_cell.length_b   1.000
_cell.length_c   1.000
_cell.angle_alpha   90.00
_cell.angle_beta   90.00
_cell.angle_gamma   90.00
#
_symmetry.space_group_name_H-M   'P 1'
#
loop_
_entity.id
_entity.type
_entity.pdbx_description
1 polymer ?
#
loop_
_entity_poly.entity_id
_entity_poly.type
_entity_poly.pdbx_seq_one_letter_code
_entity_poly.pdbx_strand_id
1 'polypeptide(L)'
;MDQGNAQLKHFQELFGTEEACADYLFHAKWPDGFSCPRCGSHHAYKTATRRLPLFECAHCRHQTSLTAGTIFENSRTALTKWFLALYLVSQLETGISAVALSEAIH
;
A
#
# COMPACT_ATOMS: atom_id res chain seq x y z
N MET A 1 -18.85 -23.57 3.06
CA MET A 1 -17.57 -23.07 3.63
C MET A 1 -16.53 -22.74 2.53
N ASP A 2 -16.90 -22.73 1.24
CA ASP A 2 -15.94 -22.54 0.13
C ASP A 2 -15.68 -21.08 -0.29
N GLN A 3 -16.56 -20.13 0.05
CA GLN A 3 -16.43 -18.74 -0.40
C GLN A 3 -15.21 -18.02 0.19
N GLY A 4 -14.91 -18.23 1.48
CA GLY A 4 -13.77 -17.58 2.14
C GLY A 4 -12.41 -18.01 1.59
N ASN A 5 -12.30 -19.25 1.10
CA ASN A 5 -11.06 -19.79 0.56
C ASN A 5 -10.80 -19.28 -0.86
N ALA A 6 -11.84 -19.19 -1.70
CA ALA A 6 -11.75 -18.63 -3.04
C ALA A 6 -11.38 -17.13 -3.01
N GLN A 7 -11.97 -16.37 -2.07
CA GLN A 7 -11.73 -14.93 -1.95
C GLN A 7 -10.32 -14.63 -1.42
N LEU A 8 -9.81 -15.42 -0.47
CA LEU A 8 -8.43 -15.31 0.00
C LEU A 8 -7.42 -15.63 -1.10
N LYS A 9 -7.66 -16.68 -1.89
CA LYS A 9 -6.80 -17.04 -3.02
C LYS A 9 -6.73 -15.90 -4.05
N HIS A 10 -7.87 -15.32 -4.42
CA HIS A 10 -7.90 -14.18 -5.33
C HIS A 10 -7.16 -12.96 -4.77
N PHE A 11 -7.32 -12.68 -3.48
CA PHE A 11 -6.55 -11.63 -2.80
C PHE A 11 -5.03 -11.87 -2.88
N GLN A 12 -4.58 -13.10 -2.65
CA GLN A 12 -3.15 -13.46 -2.74
C GLN A 12 -2.62 -13.35 -4.17
N GLU A 13 -3.42 -13.63 -5.19
CA GLU A 13 -3.05 -13.44 -6.60
C GLU A 13 -2.84 -11.95 -6.93
N LEU A 14 -3.64 -11.05 -6.34
CA LEU A 14 -3.55 -9.60 -6.57
C LEU A 14 -2.48 -8.90 -5.70
N PHE A 15 -2.31 -9.33 -4.45
CA PHE A 15 -1.57 -8.59 -3.42
C PHE A 15 -0.51 -9.46 -2.71
N GLY A 16 -0.12 -10.58 -3.32
CA GLY A 16 0.86 -11.51 -2.76
C GLY A 16 2.30 -11.01 -2.77
N THR A 17 2.59 -9.91 -3.48
CA THR A 17 3.93 -9.31 -3.56
C THR A 17 3.93 -7.85 -3.11
N GLU A 18 5.08 -7.38 -2.63
CA GLU A 18 5.23 -6.00 -2.19
C GLU A 18 5.10 -5.04 -3.37
N GLU A 19 5.58 -5.45 -4.54
CA GLU A 19 5.51 -4.71 -5.80
C GLU A 19 4.05 -4.52 -6.23
N ALA A 20 3.24 -5.58 -6.21
CA ALA A 20 1.83 -5.48 -6.58
C ALA A 20 1.05 -4.56 -5.63
N CYS A 21 1.34 -4.64 -4.32
CA CYS A 21 0.75 -3.73 -3.34
C CYS A 21 1.21 -2.27 -3.56
N ALA A 22 2.49 -2.06 -3.90
CA ALA A 22 3.04 -0.74 -4.16
C ALA A 22 2.44 -0.12 -5.44
N ASP A 23 2.25 -0.90 -6.49
CA ASP A 23 1.63 -0.44 -7.74
C ASP A 23 0.15 -0.10 -7.51
N TYR A 24 -0.58 -0.93 -6.77
CA TYR A 24 -1.95 -0.62 -6.38
C TYR A 24 -2.02 0.66 -5.55
N LEU A 25 -1.17 0.81 -4.54
CA LEU A 25 -1.11 2.00 -3.70
C LEU A 25 -0.74 3.25 -4.50
N PHE A 26 0.10 3.12 -5.53
CA PHE A 26 0.46 4.23 -6.41
C PHE A 26 -0.76 4.75 -7.15
N HIS A 27 -1.53 3.86 -7.77
CA HIS A 27 -2.76 4.22 -8.47
C HIS A 27 -3.85 4.73 -7.52
N ALA A 28 -3.97 4.15 -6.32
CA ALA A 28 -4.92 4.62 -5.32
C ALA A 28 -4.61 6.04 -4.82
N LYS A 29 -3.32 6.35 -4.60
CA LYS A 29 -2.87 7.67 -4.15
C LYS A 29 -2.90 8.71 -5.26
N TRP A 30 -2.55 8.30 -6.47
CA TRP A 30 -2.40 9.16 -7.64
C TRP A 30 -3.12 8.55 -8.86
N PRO A 31 -4.45 8.68 -8.93
CA PRO A 31 -5.27 8.05 -9.96
C PRO A 31 -4.87 8.45 -11.39
N ASP A 32 -4.49 9.72 -11.58
CA ASP A 32 -4.08 10.30 -12.87
C ASP A 32 -2.56 10.30 -13.07
N GLY A 33 -1.84 9.47 -12.32
CA GLY A 33 -0.38 9.48 -12.25
C GLY A 33 0.16 10.49 -11.23
N PHE A 34 1.47 10.44 -10.98
CA PHE A 34 2.11 11.19 -9.90
C PHE A 34 1.65 12.65 -9.89
N SER A 35 1.35 13.18 -8.70
CA SER A 35 1.11 14.60 -8.47
C SER A 35 1.86 15.04 -7.23
N CYS A 36 2.76 16.01 -7.41
CA CYS A 36 3.59 16.49 -6.31
C CYS A 36 2.72 17.13 -5.21
N PRO A 37 2.82 16.69 -3.94
CA PRO A 37 2.00 17.24 -2.86
C PRO A 37 2.31 18.70 -2.53
N ARG A 38 3.46 19.22 -3.00
CA ARG A 38 3.91 20.59 -2.74
C ARG A 38 3.50 21.58 -3.84
N CYS A 39 3.57 21.17 -5.11
CA CYS A 39 3.38 22.09 -6.25
C CYS A 39 2.43 21.59 -7.35
N GLY A 40 1.88 20.38 -7.22
CA GLY A 40 0.94 19.80 -8.19
C GLY A 40 1.55 19.33 -9.51
N SER A 41 2.86 19.51 -9.74
CA SER A 41 3.52 19.01 -10.96
C SER A 41 3.42 17.49 -11.09
N HIS A 42 3.19 17.02 -12.32
CA HIS A 42 3.00 15.60 -12.63
C HIS A 42 4.28 14.84 -13.01
N HIS A 43 5.39 15.55 -13.19
CA HIS A 43 6.67 14.91 -13.53
C HIS A 43 7.52 14.65 -12.29
N ALA A 44 8.02 13.42 -12.16
CA ALA A 44 8.95 13.02 -11.11
C ALA A 44 9.98 12.00 -11.59
N TYR A 45 11.14 12.01 -10.93
CA TYR A 45 12.13 10.94 -11.00
C TYR A 45 11.83 9.90 -9.93
N LYS A 46 11.72 8.63 -10.32
CA LYS A 46 11.53 7.50 -9.41
C LYS A 46 12.90 6.97 -8.98
N THR A 47 13.13 6.88 -7.68
CA THR A 47 14.33 6.26 -7.11
C THR A 47 13.95 4.97 -6.37
N ALA A 48 14.45 3.83 -6.83
CA ALA A 48 14.16 2.51 -6.28
C ALA A 48 15.31 1.92 -5.45
N THR A 49 16.14 2.76 -4.82
CA THR A 49 17.27 2.33 -3.98
C THR A 49 16.85 1.84 -2.59
N ARG A 50 15.58 1.99 -2.24
CA ARG A 50 14.96 1.54 -0.98
C ARG A 50 13.87 0.53 -1.29
N ARG A 51 13.41 -0.15 -0.24
CA ARG A 51 12.31 -1.12 -0.29
C ARG A 51 11.07 -0.62 -1.03
N LEU A 52 10.64 0.62 -0.75
CA LEU A 52 9.59 1.32 -1.50
C LEU A 52 10.19 2.52 -2.23
N PRO A 53 9.72 2.83 -3.44
CA PRO A 53 10.27 3.91 -4.24
C PRO A 53 10.01 5.29 -3.62
N LEU A 54 10.95 6.20 -3.86
CA LEU A 54 10.76 7.63 -3.66
C LEU A 54 10.49 8.31 -4.99
N PHE A 55 9.74 9.40 -4.94
CA PHE A 55 9.42 10.23 -6.08
C PHE A 55 9.93 11.64 -5.82
N GLU A 56 10.91 12.08 -6.60
CA GLU A 56 11.40 13.46 -6.58
C GLU A 56 10.72 14.25 -7.68
N CYS A 57 9.98 15.30 -7.32
CA CYS A 57 9.36 16.19 -8.28
C CYS A 57 10.43 16.89 -9.13
N ALA A 58 10.32 16.79 -10.46
CA ALA A 58 11.27 17.43 -11.36
C ALA A 58 11.18 18.97 -11.37
N HIS A 59 10.05 19.53 -10.92
CA HIS A 59 9.83 20.97 -10.87
C HIS A 59 10.37 21.60 -9.58
N CYS A 60 9.89 21.16 -8.41
CA CYS A 60 10.23 21.81 -7.13
C CYS A 60 11.24 21.04 -6.27
N ARG A 61 11.77 19.90 -6.78
CA ARG A 61 12.72 19.01 -6.09
C ARG A 61 12.22 18.42 -4.76
N HIS A 62 10.93 18.57 -4.47
CA HIS A 62 10.33 17.94 -3.30
C HIS A 62 10.30 16.42 -3.49
N GLN A 63 10.85 15.71 -2.51
CA GLN A 63 10.83 14.25 -2.46
C GLN A 63 9.67 13.79 -1.57
N THR A 64 8.86 12.87 -2.08
CA THR A 64 7.80 12.20 -1.33
C THR A 64 7.91 10.69 -1.52
N SER A 65 7.53 9.92 -0.50
CA SER A 65 7.37 8.48 -0.64
C SER A 65 5.96 8.13 -1.15
N LEU A 66 5.80 6.88 -1.55
CA LEU A 66 4.50 6.29 -1.83
C LEU A 66 3.58 6.33 -0.60
N THR A 67 4.11 6.04 0.59
CA THR A 67 3.34 5.93 1.84
C THR A 67 3.08 7.26 2.55
N ALA A 68 3.77 8.35 2.20
CA ALA A 68 3.60 9.65 2.85
C ALA A 68 2.15 10.16 2.73
N GLY A 69 1.55 10.63 3.82
CA GLY A 69 0.16 11.09 3.87
C GLY A 69 -0.88 9.96 3.79
N THR A 70 -0.48 8.71 4.04
CA THR A 70 -1.39 7.53 4.06
C THR A 70 -1.31 6.83 5.41
N ILE A 71 -2.21 5.88 5.67
CA ILE A 71 -2.15 5.03 6.88
C ILE A 71 -0.88 4.17 6.97
N PHE A 72 -0.12 4.04 5.87
CA PHE A 72 1.14 3.30 5.81
C PHE A 72 2.36 4.18 6.13
N GLU A 73 2.17 5.48 6.38
CA GLU A 73 3.25 6.40 6.70
C GLU A 73 3.98 5.98 7.97
N ASN A 74 5.32 6.09 7.97
CA ASN A 74 6.20 5.69 9.07
C ASN A 74 6.09 4.23 9.54
N SER A 75 5.39 3.37 8.79
CA SER A 75 5.34 1.94 9.08
C SER A 75 6.58 1.22 8.58
N ARG A 76 7.11 0.30 9.40
CA ARG A 76 8.12 -0.70 9.01
C ARG A 76 7.50 -2.00 8.46
N THR A 77 6.21 -2.21 8.71
CA THR A 77 5.43 -3.37 8.26
C THR A 77 5.35 -3.40 6.73
N ALA A 78 5.31 -4.61 6.17
CA ALA A 78 5.17 -4.82 4.75
C ALA A 78 3.82 -4.39 4.20
N LEU A 79 3.79 -3.87 2.96
CA LEU A 79 2.53 -3.57 2.29
C LEU A 79 1.70 -4.84 2.10
N THR A 80 2.33 -5.99 1.81
CA THR A 80 1.61 -7.29 1.77
C THR A 80 0.89 -7.59 3.09
N LYS A 81 1.56 -7.37 4.23
CA LYS A 81 0.98 -7.54 5.57
C LYS A 81 -0.11 -6.52 5.87
N TRP A 82 0.09 -5.26 5.47
CA TRP A 82 -0.90 -4.21 5.60
C TRP A 82 -2.17 -4.50 4.79
N PHE A 83 -2.01 -4.94 3.55
CA PHE A 83 -3.13 -5.28 2.69
C PHE A 83 -3.86 -6.51 3.23
N LEU A 84 -3.14 -7.52 3.73
CA LEU A 84 -3.74 -8.66 4.40
C LEU A 84 -4.51 -8.22 5.65
N ALA A 85 -3.95 -7.30 6.44
CA ALA A 85 -4.64 -6.76 7.60
C ALA A 85 -5.94 -6.05 7.21
N LEU A 86 -5.91 -5.18 6.19
CA LEU A 86 -7.09 -4.50 5.67
C LEU A 86 -8.13 -5.48 5.12
N TYR A 87 -7.69 -6.54 4.44
CA TYR A 87 -8.57 -7.61 3.99
C TYR A 87 -9.24 -8.32 5.16
N LEU A 88 -8.49 -8.76 6.17
CA LEU A 88 -9.06 -9.45 7.34
C LEU A 88 -10.03 -8.56 8.11
N VAL A 89 -9.72 -7.28 8.25
CA VAL A 89 -10.62 -6.29 8.88
C VAL A 89 -11.90 -6.10 8.08
N SER A 90 -11.85 -6.14 6.74
CA SER A 90 -13.04 -5.92 5.90
C SER A 90 -13.96 -7.14 5.78
N GLN A 91 -13.48 -8.35 6.07
CA GLN A 91 -14.27 -9.58 6.00
C GLN A 91 -15.12 -9.87 7.24
N LEU A 92 -14.78 -9.31 8.39
CA LEU A 92 -15.44 -9.65 9.66
C LEU A 92 -16.45 -8.58 10.06
N GLU A 93 -17.73 -8.93 10.05
CA GLU A 93 -18.82 -8.03 10.50
C GLU A 93 -18.63 -7.55 11.94
N THR A 94 -18.04 -8.39 12.80
CA THR A 94 -17.73 -8.08 14.20
C THR A 94 -16.35 -7.45 14.38
N GLY A 95 -15.58 -7.28 13.31
CA GLY A 95 -14.17 -6.91 13.36
C GLY A 95 -13.24 -8.02 13.87
N ILE A 96 -11.94 -7.74 13.84
CA ILE A 96 -10.86 -8.60 14.37
C ILE A 96 -10.20 -7.87 15.55
N SER A 97 -9.89 -8.60 16.62
CA SER A 97 -9.13 -8.00 17.74
C SER A 97 -7.70 -7.69 17.32
N ALA A 98 -7.08 -6.66 17.91
CA ALA A 98 -5.71 -6.29 17.58
C ALA A 98 -4.70 -7.44 17.80
N VAL A 99 -4.93 -8.27 18.84
CA VAL A 99 -4.10 -9.45 19.13
C VAL A 99 -4.24 -10.49 18.02
N ALA A 100 -5.47 -10.88 17.68
CA ALA A 100 -5.72 -11.86 16.62
C ALA A 100 -5.22 -11.37 15.26
N LEU A 101 -5.36 -10.07 14.97
CA LEU A 101 -4.83 -9.46 13.75
C LEU A 101 -3.30 -9.53 13.72
N SER A 102 -2.64 -9.21 14.84
CA SER A 102 -1.18 -9.29 14.95
C SER A 102 -0.68 -10.71 14.71
N GLU A 103 -1.35 -11.73 15.27
CA GLU A 103 -0.99 -13.14 15.05
C GLU A 103 -1.17 -13.57 13.60
N ALA A 104 -2.25 -13.11 12.94
CA ALA A 104 -2.56 -13.47 11.56
C ALA A 104 -1.61 -12.85 10.52
N ILE A 105 -0.94 -11.74 10.84
CA ILE A 105 -0.04 -11.01 9.92
C ILE A 105 1.45 -11.10 10.32
N HIS A 106 1.79 -11.90 11.32
CA HIS A 106 3.17 -12.03 11.82
C HIS A 106 4.05 -12.90 10.91
#